data_AF-A0A955DFM5-F1
#
_entry.id   AF-A0A955DFM5-F1
#
_cell.length_a   1.000
_cell.length_b   1.000
_cell.length_c   1.000
_cell.angle_alpha   90.00
_cell.angle_beta   90.00
_cell.angle_gamma   90.00
#
_symmetry.space_group_name_H-M   'P 1'
#
loop_
_entity.id
_entity.type
_entity.pdbx_description
1 polymer ?
#
loop_
_entity_poly.entity_id
_entity_poly.type
_entity_poly.pdbx_seq_one_letter_code
_entity_poly.pdbx_strand_id
1 'polypeptide(L)'
;MPLVRAIFVFGLLALAGAIAVGTVRPTPDAAATSARFRDDPVRGMTVSCPRSGRIWATDATVESMRTLRDLGVTWVAIHPYGSISTDGTVGLPRDLGSGDDAWLTRPIAEAHALGLRIMVKPHLAYWHSRRFGWRGDIEFANDEAWDRFFTTYETWITTLATVCRDADLFVVGTELERTVQHESAWRTIIASVRARTGAPLTWAANWDGYTRVPFWDALDAVGVQAYFPLVTHEDVPRADELAASWARIIATLDAFGAAADRPVLLTEFGY
;
A
#
# COMPACT_ATOMS: atom_id res chain seq x y z
N MET A 1 -45.21 34.68 -39.26
CA MET A 1 -46.08 34.09 -38.23
C MET A 1 -45.76 32.60 -38.13
N PRO A 2 -45.52 32.07 -36.92
CA PRO A 2 -44.57 30.99 -36.70
C PRO A 2 -45.24 29.60 -36.70
N LEU A 3 -44.49 28.62 -37.20
CA LEU A 3 -44.77 27.20 -37.02
C LEU A 3 -44.16 26.75 -35.68
N VAL A 4 -45.00 26.21 -34.81
CA VAL A 4 -44.64 25.58 -33.53
C VAL A 4 -43.89 24.27 -33.82
N ARG A 5 -42.71 24.08 -33.20
CA ARG A 5 -42.10 22.76 -33.01
C ARG A 5 -41.73 22.61 -31.54
N ALA A 6 -42.37 21.64 -30.89
CA ALA A 6 -42.07 21.22 -29.53
C ALA A 6 -40.70 20.55 -29.47
N ILE A 7 -39.88 20.94 -28.50
CA ILE A 7 -38.67 20.22 -28.08
C ILE A 7 -38.87 19.90 -26.59
N PHE A 8 -38.92 18.61 -26.28
CA PHE A 8 -38.83 18.12 -24.90
C PHE A 8 -37.37 18.21 -24.46
N VAL A 9 -37.10 19.04 -23.46
CA VAL A 9 -35.80 19.07 -22.76
C VAL A 9 -35.94 18.18 -21.53
N PHE A 10 -35.21 17.06 -21.50
CA PHE A 10 -34.97 16.30 -20.28
C PHE A 10 -33.94 17.07 -19.43
N GLY A 11 -34.42 17.69 -18.35
CA GLY A 11 -33.56 18.30 -17.34
C GLY A 11 -32.91 17.23 -16.47
N LEU A 12 -31.60 17.07 -16.58
CA LEU A 12 -30.81 16.36 -15.56
C LEU A 12 -30.54 17.34 -14.42
N LEU A 13 -31.24 17.15 -13.30
CA LEU A 13 -30.93 17.80 -12.03
C LEU A 13 -29.57 17.27 -11.52
N ALA A 14 -28.51 18.03 -11.75
CA ALA A 14 -27.23 17.82 -11.09
C ALA A 14 -27.35 18.30 -9.63
N LEU A 15 -27.50 17.34 -8.71
CA LEU A 15 -27.37 17.60 -7.27
C LEU A 15 -25.87 17.78 -6.97
N ALA A 16 -25.38 19.02 -7.02
CA ALA A 16 -24.03 19.37 -6.62
C ALA A 16 -23.93 19.34 -5.08
N GLY A 17 -23.65 18.16 -4.53
CA GLY A 17 -23.12 18.05 -3.18
C GLY A 17 -21.66 18.47 -3.19
N ALA A 18 -21.37 19.71 -2.76
CA ALA A 18 -20.01 20.17 -2.54
C ALA A 18 -19.40 19.39 -1.36
N ILE A 19 -18.68 18.31 -1.66
CA ILE A 19 -17.74 17.72 -0.71
C ILE A 19 -16.60 18.71 -0.60
N ALA A 20 -16.38 19.25 0.61
CA ALA A 20 -15.21 20.05 0.90
C ALA A 20 -13.96 19.19 0.66
N VAL A 21 -13.33 19.36 -0.51
CA VAL A 21 -12.03 18.75 -0.81
C VAL A 21 -11.01 19.48 0.05
N GLY A 22 -10.78 18.99 1.27
CA GLY A 22 -9.67 19.45 2.10
C GLY A 22 -8.38 19.35 1.28
N THR A 23 -7.63 20.45 1.23
CA THR A 23 -6.38 20.54 0.47
C THR A 23 -5.47 19.36 0.80
N VAL A 24 -5.11 18.56 -0.21
CA VAL A 24 -4.14 17.48 -0.05
C VAL A 24 -2.81 18.11 0.37
N ARG A 25 -2.20 17.60 1.45
CA ARG A 25 -0.88 18.08 1.86
C ARG A 25 0.12 17.78 0.74
N PRO A 26 1.04 18.70 0.42
CA PRO A 26 2.08 18.41 -0.57
C PRO A 26 2.86 17.18 -0.13
N THR A 27 3.07 16.23 -1.05
CA THR A 27 3.89 15.06 -0.76
C THR A 27 5.34 15.50 -0.52
N PRO A 28 6.04 14.95 0.49
CA PRO A 28 7.44 15.26 0.70
C PRO A 28 8.27 14.78 -0.49
N ASP A 29 9.36 15.50 -0.81
CA ASP A 29 10.36 14.97 -1.74
C ASP A 29 11.18 13.84 -1.09
N ALA A 30 12.07 13.22 -1.87
CA ALA A 30 12.90 12.12 -1.39
C ALA A 30 13.86 12.50 -0.26
N ALA A 31 14.36 13.74 -0.24
CA ALA A 31 15.27 14.22 0.80
C ALA A 31 14.51 14.44 2.12
N ALA A 32 13.32 15.04 2.05
CA ALA A 32 12.42 15.21 3.18
C ALA A 32 11.91 13.86 3.72
N THR A 33 11.60 12.92 2.83
CA THR A 33 11.22 11.55 3.20
C THR A 33 12.38 10.82 3.89
N SER A 34 13.59 10.93 3.34
CA SER A 34 14.80 10.37 3.97
C SER A 34 15.07 10.99 5.33
N ALA A 35 14.98 12.32 5.46
CA ALA A 35 15.13 13.00 6.74
C ALA A 35 14.10 12.50 7.76
N ARG A 36 12.84 12.37 7.34
CA ARG A 36 11.77 11.83 8.19
C ARG A 36 12.09 10.45 8.74
N PHE A 37 12.54 9.51 7.91
CA PHE A 37 12.88 8.15 8.37
C PHE A 37 14.17 8.09 9.19
N ARG A 38 15.10 9.05 9.01
CA ARG A 38 16.29 9.17 9.87
C ARG A 38 15.95 9.76 11.24
N ASP A 39 15.12 10.80 11.27
CA ASP A 39 14.78 11.53 12.49
C ASP A 39 13.76 10.76 13.36
N ASP A 40 12.92 9.93 12.73
CA ASP A 40 11.96 9.03 13.37
C ASP A 40 12.13 7.59 12.85
N PRO A 41 13.12 6.83 13.36
CA PRO A 41 13.40 5.48 12.90
C PRO A 41 12.18 4.55 13.04
N VAL A 42 11.88 3.82 11.97
CA VAL A 42 10.74 2.92 11.89
C VAL A 42 11.00 1.67 12.73
N ARG A 43 10.50 1.65 13.97
CA ARG A 43 10.36 0.44 14.80
C ARG A 43 8.93 -0.06 14.63
N GLY A 44 8.72 -0.82 13.56
CA GLY A 44 7.40 -1.19 13.05
C GLY A 44 6.86 -2.51 13.58
N MET A 45 5.54 -2.62 13.73
CA MET A 45 4.83 -3.89 13.88
C MET A 45 3.56 -3.92 13.03
N THR A 46 3.30 -5.04 12.35
CA THR A 46 2.06 -5.24 11.60
C THR A 46 0.94 -5.68 12.54
N VAL A 47 -0.12 -4.88 12.61
CA VAL A 47 -1.36 -5.21 13.34
C VAL A 47 -2.29 -5.96 12.38
N SER A 48 -2.15 -7.28 12.36
CA SER A 48 -2.88 -8.12 11.41
C SER A 48 -4.37 -8.26 11.74
N CYS A 49 -5.17 -8.65 10.74
CA CYS A 49 -6.59 -8.93 10.91
C CYS A 49 -7.00 -10.23 10.20
N PRO A 50 -8.02 -10.94 10.73
CA PRO A 50 -8.74 -11.91 9.93
C PRO A 50 -9.70 -11.20 8.96
N ARG A 51 -9.90 -11.81 7.79
CA ARG A 51 -10.91 -11.39 6.79
C ARG A 51 -10.69 -9.95 6.29
N SER A 52 -11.65 -9.06 6.53
CA SER A 52 -11.76 -7.76 5.86
C SER A 52 -11.25 -6.57 6.66
N GLY A 53 -10.50 -6.76 7.76
CA GLY A 53 -9.95 -5.64 8.54
C GLY A 53 -10.91 -4.95 9.50
N ARG A 54 -12.19 -5.35 9.56
CA ARG A 54 -13.19 -4.72 10.46
C ARG A 54 -12.80 -4.71 11.94
N ILE A 55 -11.96 -5.66 12.37
CA ILE A 55 -11.47 -5.69 13.74
C ILE A 55 -10.67 -4.43 14.11
N TRP A 56 -10.04 -3.75 13.13
CA TRP A 56 -9.26 -2.54 13.38
C TRP A 56 -10.10 -1.37 13.90
N ALA A 57 -11.41 -1.38 13.67
CA ALA A 57 -12.34 -0.40 14.23
C ALA A 57 -12.74 -0.68 15.69
N THR A 58 -12.16 -1.69 16.34
CA THR A 58 -12.56 -2.08 17.70
C THR A 58 -11.58 -1.60 18.76
N ASP A 59 -12.05 -1.49 20.00
CA ASP A 59 -11.22 -1.10 21.15
C ASP A 59 -10.10 -2.12 21.41
N ALA A 60 -10.28 -3.38 21.00
CA ALA A 60 -9.23 -4.40 21.09
C ALA A 60 -7.99 -4.05 20.23
N THR A 61 -8.19 -3.42 19.07
CA THR A 61 -7.07 -2.92 18.25
C THR A 61 -6.38 -1.74 18.93
N VAL A 62 -7.14 -0.84 19.56
CA VAL A 62 -6.56 0.27 20.33
C VAL A 62 -5.71 -0.25 21.49
N GLU A 63 -6.19 -1.26 22.21
CA GLU A 63 -5.44 -1.88 23.30
C GLU A 63 -4.17 -2.61 22.81
N SER A 64 -4.27 -3.25 21.64
CA SER A 64 -3.10 -3.85 20.98
C SER A 64 -2.06 -2.77 20.63
N MET A 65 -2.48 -1.63 20.09
CA MET A 65 -1.58 -0.51 19.78
C MET A 65 -0.95 0.10 21.04
N ARG A 66 -1.68 0.20 22.16
CA ARG A 66 -1.10 0.60 23.46
C ARG A 66 -0.02 -0.36 23.92
N THR A 67 -0.30 -1.66 23.87
CA THR A 67 0.68 -2.70 24.23
C THR A 67 1.93 -2.59 23.35
N LEU A 68 1.77 -2.42 22.03
CA LEU A 68 2.90 -2.25 21.11
C LEU A 68 3.72 -1.00 21.43
N ARG A 69 3.06 0.13 21.68
CA ARG A 69 3.73 1.37 22.11
C ARG A 69 4.56 1.14 23.38
N ASP A 70 4.00 0.44 24.36
CA ASP A 70 4.69 0.16 25.63
C ASP A 70 5.89 -0.78 25.46
N LEU A 71 5.93 -1.56 24.37
CA LEU A 71 7.08 -2.35 23.93
C LEU A 71 8.12 -1.54 23.11
N GLY A 72 7.90 -0.24 22.91
CA GLY A 72 8.79 0.65 22.17
C GLY A 72 8.56 0.69 20.66
N VAL A 73 7.45 0.13 20.16
CA VAL A 73 7.02 0.30 18.77
C VAL A 73 6.66 1.77 18.52
N THR A 74 7.14 2.32 17.40
CA THR A 74 6.81 3.69 16.95
C THR A 74 5.91 3.73 15.74
N TRP A 75 5.86 2.63 14.98
CA TRP A 75 5.06 2.50 13.77
C TRP A 75 4.19 1.25 13.83
N VAL A 76 2.93 1.36 13.42
CA VAL A 76 2.05 0.21 13.18
C VAL A 76 1.72 0.12 11.70
N ALA A 77 1.47 -1.09 11.20
CA ALA A 77 0.99 -1.30 9.84
C ALA A 77 -0.35 -2.04 9.84
N ILE A 78 -1.29 -1.56 9.03
CA ILE A 78 -2.53 -2.30 8.70
C ILE A 78 -2.50 -2.68 7.23
N HIS A 79 -3.20 -3.75 6.87
CA HIS A 79 -3.09 -4.35 5.54
C HIS A 79 -4.42 -4.71 4.86
N PRO A 80 -5.19 -3.71 4.42
CA PRO A 80 -6.50 -3.94 3.83
C PRO A 80 -6.44 -4.76 2.54
N TYR A 81 -7.46 -5.57 2.28
CA TYR A 81 -7.54 -6.44 1.11
C TYR A 81 -8.53 -5.93 0.06
N GLY A 82 -8.12 -5.96 -1.21
CA GLY A 82 -9.02 -6.03 -2.36
C GLY A 82 -9.04 -7.47 -2.90
N SER A 83 -10.13 -7.93 -3.51
CA SER A 83 -10.14 -9.25 -4.15
C SER A 83 -9.57 -9.19 -5.56
N ILE A 84 -9.05 -10.30 -6.08
CA ILE A 84 -8.69 -10.42 -7.50
C ILE A 84 -9.39 -11.64 -8.13
N SER A 85 -10.14 -11.37 -9.20
CA SER A 85 -10.80 -12.37 -10.03
C SER A 85 -9.90 -12.84 -11.17
N THR A 86 -10.17 -14.03 -11.71
CA THR A 86 -9.38 -14.64 -12.79
C THR A 86 -9.46 -13.89 -14.13
N ASP A 87 -10.46 -13.03 -14.29
CA ASP A 87 -10.71 -12.17 -15.46
C ASP A 87 -9.99 -10.82 -15.39
N GLY A 88 -9.25 -10.56 -14.32
CA GLY A 88 -8.57 -9.30 -14.06
C GLY A 88 -9.32 -8.34 -13.15
N THR A 89 -10.57 -8.61 -12.78
CA THR A 89 -11.35 -7.67 -11.95
C THR A 89 -10.80 -7.61 -10.52
N VAL A 90 -10.33 -6.43 -10.10
CA VAL A 90 -10.05 -6.12 -8.69
C VAL A 90 -11.34 -5.67 -8.01
N GLY A 91 -11.77 -6.41 -6.99
CA GLY A 91 -12.97 -6.10 -6.22
C GLY A 91 -12.67 -5.25 -4.99
N LEU A 92 -13.43 -4.17 -4.83
CA LEU A 92 -13.44 -3.37 -3.61
C LEU A 92 -14.24 -4.10 -2.52
N PRO A 93 -13.83 -4.01 -1.23
CA PRO A 93 -14.74 -4.29 -0.13
C PRO A 93 -16.04 -3.48 -0.31
N ARG A 94 -17.19 -4.12 -0.07
CA ARG A 94 -18.53 -3.59 -0.41
C ARG A 94 -18.79 -2.18 0.14
N ASP A 95 -18.19 -1.83 1.28
CA ASP A 95 -18.35 -0.58 2.02
C ASP A 95 -17.19 0.40 1.86
N LEU A 96 -16.14 0.03 1.11
CA LEU A 96 -15.00 0.93 0.90
C LEU A 96 -15.44 2.16 0.09
N GLY A 97 -15.27 3.35 0.67
CA GLY A 97 -15.65 4.62 0.08
C GLY A 97 -17.15 4.90 0.12
N SER A 98 -17.94 4.10 0.85
CA SER A 98 -19.38 4.34 1.03
C SER A 98 -19.70 5.23 2.23
N GLY A 99 -18.69 5.68 2.99
CA GLY A 99 -18.86 6.47 4.21
C GLY A 99 -18.89 5.64 5.52
N ASP A 100 -18.85 4.31 5.44
CA ASP A 100 -18.67 3.40 6.58
C ASP A 100 -17.21 2.91 6.68
N ASP A 101 -16.28 3.82 6.43
CA ASP A 101 -14.84 3.55 6.35
C ASP A 101 -14.15 3.57 7.72
N ALA A 102 -14.92 3.51 8.81
CA ALA A 102 -14.41 3.62 10.19
C ALA A 102 -13.37 2.53 10.51
N TRP A 103 -13.46 1.36 9.88
CA TRP A 103 -12.48 0.28 10.02
C TRP A 103 -11.10 0.60 9.45
N LEU A 104 -10.98 1.64 8.62
CA LEU A 104 -9.72 2.17 8.10
C LEU A 104 -9.33 3.49 8.75
N THR A 105 -10.28 4.39 8.97
CA THR A 105 -9.99 5.74 9.50
C THR A 105 -9.76 5.73 11.01
N ARG A 106 -10.49 4.92 11.78
CA ARG A 106 -10.33 4.81 13.23
C ARG A 106 -8.91 4.35 13.63
N PRO A 107 -8.35 3.23 13.12
CA PRO A 107 -7.01 2.82 13.54
C PRO A 107 -5.94 3.87 13.22
N ILE A 108 -6.11 4.67 12.16
CA ILE A 108 -5.22 5.78 11.84
C ILE A 108 -5.30 6.86 12.92
N ALA A 109 -6.51 7.33 13.24
CA ALA A 109 -6.71 8.35 14.27
C ALA A 109 -6.23 7.90 15.66
N GLU A 110 -6.48 6.64 16.02
CA GLU A 110 -6.08 6.07 17.32
C GLU A 110 -4.57 5.86 17.40
N ALA A 111 -3.90 5.43 16.31
CA ALA A 111 -2.45 5.36 16.26
C ALA A 111 -1.84 6.75 16.54
N HIS A 112 -2.32 7.79 15.86
CA HIS A 112 -1.87 9.16 16.09
C HIS A 112 -2.13 9.66 17.51
N ALA A 113 -3.30 9.37 18.08
CA ALA A 113 -3.63 9.73 19.46
C ALA A 113 -2.69 9.06 20.48
N LEU A 114 -2.14 7.88 20.14
CA LEU A 114 -1.15 7.16 20.95
C LEU A 114 0.29 7.61 20.68
N GLY A 115 0.52 8.57 19.78
CA GLY A 115 1.85 9.01 19.36
C GLY A 115 2.55 8.03 18.41
N LEU A 116 1.81 7.06 17.85
CA LEU A 116 2.30 6.13 16.85
C LEU A 116 2.10 6.70 15.45
N ARG A 117 2.92 6.22 14.52
CA ARG A 117 2.77 6.40 13.08
C ARG A 117 2.07 5.18 12.47
N ILE A 118 1.40 5.35 11.34
CA ILE A 118 0.70 4.24 10.68
C ILE A 118 1.01 4.11 9.19
N MET A 119 1.40 2.90 8.78
CA MET A 119 1.53 2.49 7.39
C MET A 119 0.26 1.75 6.94
N VAL A 120 -0.26 2.10 5.77
CA VAL A 120 -1.31 1.34 5.09
C VAL A 120 -0.67 0.52 3.98
N LYS A 121 -0.74 -0.82 4.09
CA LYS A 121 -0.12 -1.77 3.17
C LYS A 121 -1.16 -2.67 2.47
N PRO A 122 -1.76 -2.22 1.36
CA PRO A 122 -2.83 -2.94 0.71
C PRO A 122 -2.35 -4.26 0.07
N HIS A 123 -3.22 -5.27 0.07
CA HIS A 123 -2.95 -6.58 -0.51
C HIS A 123 -4.08 -7.03 -1.44
N LEU A 124 -3.73 -7.79 -2.48
CA LEU A 124 -4.71 -8.54 -3.26
C LEU A 124 -4.97 -9.91 -2.66
N ALA A 125 -6.23 -10.20 -2.39
CA ALA A 125 -6.77 -11.46 -1.92
C ALA A 125 -7.07 -12.38 -3.12
N TYR A 126 -6.18 -13.33 -3.38
CA TYR A 126 -6.27 -14.31 -4.45
C TYR A 126 -6.91 -15.64 -3.99
N TRP A 127 -7.33 -15.75 -2.73
CA TRP A 127 -7.78 -17.00 -2.08
C TRP A 127 -8.96 -17.69 -2.77
N HIS A 128 -9.76 -16.95 -3.54
CA HIS A 128 -10.89 -17.49 -4.31
C HIS A 128 -10.56 -17.70 -5.79
N SER A 129 -9.35 -17.32 -6.22
CA SER A 129 -8.84 -17.62 -7.55
C SER A 129 -8.37 -19.07 -7.60
N ARG A 130 -8.77 -19.80 -8.64
CA ARG A 130 -8.20 -21.10 -8.96
C ARG A 130 -6.95 -20.99 -9.83
N ARG A 131 -6.57 -19.77 -10.24
CA ARG A 131 -5.49 -19.49 -11.19
C ARG A 131 -4.20 -19.05 -10.53
N PHE A 132 -4.27 -18.34 -9.41
CA PHE A 132 -3.11 -17.71 -8.79
C PHE A 132 -2.74 -18.44 -7.50
N GLY A 133 -1.50 -18.91 -7.37
CA GLY A 133 -1.00 -19.54 -6.15
C GLY A 133 -0.60 -18.53 -5.08
N TRP A 134 -0.19 -17.33 -5.51
CA TRP A 134 0.12 -16.17 -4.68
C TRP A 134 0.03 -14.88 -5.50
N ARG A 135 0.18 -13.70 -4.86
CA ARG A 135 0.06 -12.39 -5.52
C ARG A 135 1.08 -12.16 -6.63
N GLY A 136 2.29 -12.73 -6.48
CA GLY A 136 3.33 -12.61 -7.49
C GLY A 136 2.99 -13.28 -8.82
N ASP A 137 2.10 -14.29 -8.82
CA ASP A 137 1.67 -15.01 -10.01
C ASP A 137 0.56 -14.31 -10.82
N ILE A 138 0.09 -13.14 -10.40
CA ILE A 138 -1.02 -12.46 -11.07
C ILE A 138 -0.58 -12.03 -12.48
N GLU A 139 -1.14 -12.71 -13.48
CA GLU A 139 -0.83 -12.53 -14.89
C GLU A 139 -2.07 -12.83 -15.74
N PHE A 140 -2.22 -12.13 -16.87
CA PHE A 140 -3.33 -12.30 -17.79
C PHE A 140 -2.86 -12.59 -19.22
N ALA A 141 -3.67 -13.34 -19.96
CA ALA A 141 -3.31 -13.85 -21.29
C ALA A 141 -3.61 -12.88 -22.43
N ASN A 142 -4.36 -11.81 -22.17
CA ASN A 142 -4.77 -10.84 -23.17
C ASN A 142 -4.83 -9.44 -22.59
N ASP A 143 -4.75 -8.45 -23.48
CA ASP A 143 -4.72 -7.04 -23.13
C ASP A 143 -6.03 -6.58 -22.47
N GLU A 144 -7.18 -7.14 -22.87
CA GLU A 144 -8.48 -6.78 -22.27
C GLU A 144 -8.53 -7.08 -20.76
N ALA A 145 -7.97 -8.21 -20.33
CA ALA A 145 -7.86 -8.55 -18.92
C ALA A 145 -6.82 -7.70 -18.18
N TRP A 146 -5.73 -7.30 -18.85
CA TRP A 146 -4.77 -6.34 -18.30
C TRP A 146 -5.39 -4.95 -18.12
N ASP A 147 -6.11 -4.45 -19.11
CA ASP A 147 -6.82 -3.17 -19.06
C ASP A 147 -7.85 -3.17 -17.93
N ARG A 148 -8.62 -4.26 -17.80
CA ARG A 148 -9.57 -4.46 -16.70
C ARG A 148 -8.87 -4.46 -15.35
N PHE A 149 -7.74 -5.16 -15.23
CA PHE A 149 -6.94 -5.18 -14.02
C PHE A 149 -6.47 -3.80 -13.62
N PHE A 150 -5.77 -3.08 -14.50
CA PHE A 150 -5.23 -1.77 -14.15
C PHE A 150 -6.34 -0.75 -13.87
N THR A 151 -7.44 -0.77 -14.61
CA THR A 151 -8.58 0.13 -14.39
C THR A 151 -9.23 -0.11 -13.02
N THR A 152 -9.51 -1.37 -12.68
CA THR A 152 -10.16 -1.72 -11.42
C THR A 152 -9.21 -1.63 -10.22
N TYR A 153 -7.93 -1.92 -10.42
CA TYR A 153 -6.88 -1.70 -9.43
C TYR A 153 -6.74 -0.21 -9.10
N GLU A 154 -6.65 0.65 -10.12
CA GLU A 154 -6.57 2.10 -9.93
C GLU A 154 -7.76 2.63 -9.13
N THR A 155 -8.97 2.18 -9.46
CA THR A 155 -10.19 2.53 -8.73
C THR A 155 -10.10 2.12 -7.26
N TRP A 156 -9.69 0.87 -6.98
CA TRP A 156 -9.55 0.37 -5.63
C TRP A 156 -8.49 1.12 -4.82
N ILE A 157 -7.28 1.23 -5.36
CA ILE A 157 -6.13 1.80 -4.63
C ILE A 157 -6.29 3.30 -4.39
N THR A 158 -6.88 4.05 -5.33
CA THR A 158 -7.13 5.50 -5.17
C THR A 158 -8.28 5.77 -4.20
N THR A 159 -9.32 4.92 -4.17
CA THR A 159 -10.38 4.97 -3.16
C THR A 159 -9.78 4.75 -1.77
N LEU A 160 -8.93 3.73 -1.64
CA LEU A 160 -8.25 3.42 -0.39
C LEU A 160 -7.31 4.56 0.06
N ALA A 161 -6.54 5.14 -0.85
CA ALA A 161 -5.68 6.29 -0.55
C ALA A 161 -6.48 7.53 -0.11
N THR A 162 -7.68 7.72 -0.66
CA THR A 162 -8.59 8.82 -0.26
C THR A 162 -9.11 8.61 1.15
N VAL A 163 -9.57 7.38 1.46
CA VAL A 163 -10.06 7.01 2.80
C VAL A 163 -8.94 7.08 3.84
N CYS A 164 -7.75 6.59 3.50
CA CYS A 164 -6.58 6.55 4.38
C CYS A 164 -5.66 7.77 4.20
N ARG A 165 -6.18 8.93 3.79
CA ARG A 165 -5.37 10.11 3.44
C ARG A 165 -4.49 10.66 4.57
N ASP A 166 -4.84 10.32 5.81
CA ASP A 166 -4.10 10.73 7.01
C ASP A 166 -3.01 9.72 7.41
N ALA A 167 -2.84 8.61 6.67
CA ALA A 167 -1.75 7.67 6.93
C ALA A 167 -0.36 8.33 6.83
N ASP A 168 0.62 7.76 7.54
CA ASP A 168 1.99 8.26 7.57
C ASP A 168 2.87 7.70 6.45
N LEU A 169 2.47 6.57 5.88
CA LEU A 169 3.09 5.89 4.74
C LEU A 169 2.02 5.07 4.00
N PHE A 170 2.01 5.12 2.68
CA PHE A 170 1.07 4.35 1.86
C PHE A 170 1.83 3.47 0.86
N VAL A 171 1.53 2.17 0.86
CA VAL A 171 2.10 1.22 -0.09
C VAL A 171 1.20 1.14 -1.32
N VAL A 172 1.74 1.41 -2.50
CA VAL A 172 0.99 1.41 -3.76
C VAL A 172 0.69 0.00 -4.24
N GLY A 173 1.61 -0.95 -4.02
CA GLY A 173 1.43 -2.36 -4.34
C GLY A 173 2.39 -3.26 -3.57
N THR A 174 1.98 -4.52 -3.39
CA THR A 174 2.68 -5.49 -2.54
C THR A 174 2.84 -6.82 -3.28
N GLU A 175 4.09 -7.20 -3.57
CA GLU A 175 4.48 -8.48 -4.19
C GLU A 175 3.79 -8.78 -5.53
N LEU A 176 3.50 -7.75 -6.35
CA LEU A 176 2.84 -7.93 -7.65
C LEU A 176 3.86 -8.18 -8.77
N GLU A 177 4.70 -9.21 -8.61
CA GLU A 177 5.93 -9.41 -9.40
C GLU A 177 5.72 -9.42 -10.92
N ARG A 178 4.77 -10.22 -11.42
CA ARG A 178 4.53 -10.31 -12.88
C ARG A 178 3.96 -9.02 -13.47
N THR A 179 3.41 -8.15 -12.64
CA THR A 179 2.80 -6.90 -13.10
C THR A 179 3.82 -5.77 -13.30
N VAL A 180 5.03 -5.88 -12.72
CA VAL A 180 6.01 -4.77 -12.72
C VAL A 180 6.51 -4.40 -14.12
N GLN A 181 6.40 -5.33 -15.08
CA GLN A 181 6.71 -5.10 -16.49
C GLN A 181 5.76 -4.09 -17.16
N HIS A 182 4.58 -3.85 -16.60
CA HIS A 182 3.62 -2.84 -17.06
C HIS A 182 3.92 -1.47 -16.44
N GLU A 183 5.16 -1.00 -16.61
CA GLU A 183 5.68 0.20 -15.96
C GLU A 183 4.81 1.44 -16.20
N SER A 184 4.33 1.66 -17.43
CA SER A 184 3.51 2.82 -17.78
C SER A 184 2.19 2.85 -16.99
N ALA A 185 1.53 1.70 -16.82
CA ALA A 185 0.31 1.58 -16.04
C ALA A 185 0.57 1.85 -14.55
N TRP A 186 1.67 1.34 -14.01
CA TRP A 186 2.06 1.60 -12.62
C TRP A 186 2.39 3.07 -12.37
N ARG A 187 3.10 3.74 -13.27
CA ARG A 187 3.39 5.17 -13.16
C ARG A 187 2.10 6.01 -13.16
N THR A 188 1.12 5.65 -13.99
CA THR A 188 -0.22 6.28 -13.97
C THR A 188 -0.90 6.10 -12.61
N ILE A 189 -0.93 4.86 -12.10
CA ILE A 189 -1.53 4.56 -10.79
C ILE A 189 -0.84 5.32 -9.66
N ILE A 190 0.50 5.35 -9.64
CA ILE A 190 1.29 6.07 -8.65
C ILE A 190 0.93 7.57 -8.66
N ALA A 191 0.85 8.18 -9.84
CA ALA A 191 0.44 9.58 -9.98
C ALA A 191 -1.00 9.81 -9.46
N SER A 192 -1.94 8.92 -9.80
CA SER A 192 -3.32 8.98 -9.34
C SER A 192 -3.44 8.82 -7.82
N VAL A 193 -2.66 7.94 -7.19
CA VAL A 193 -2.61 7.76 -5.73
C VAL A 193 -2.03 9.01 -5.07
N ARG A 194 -0.95 9.57 -5.61
CA ARG A 194 -0.30 10.78 -5.09
C ARG A 194 -1.24 11.99 -5.08
N ALA A 195 -2.18 12.06 -6.03
CA ALA A 195 -3.21 13.10 -6.04
C ALA A 195 -4.27 12.95 -4.92
N ARG A 196 -4.31 11.82 -4.19
CA ARG A 196 -5.32 11.53 -3.15
C ARG A 196 -4.78 11.63 -1.72
N THR A 197 -3.47 11.54 -1.53
CA THR A 197 -2.84 11.53 -0.19
C THR A 197 -1.54 12.33 -0.17
N GLY A 198 -1.25 12.94 0.99
CA GLY A 198 0.04 13.59 1.24
C GLY A 198 1.09 12.67 1.85
N ALA A 199 0.73 11.41 2.12
CA ALA A 199 1.66 10.41 2.65
C ALA A 199 2.77 10.11 1.61
N PRO A 200 4.01 9.88 2.06
CA PRO A 200 5.02 9.23 1.23
C PRO A 200 4.49 7.91 0.67
N LEU A 201 4.84 7.63 -0.57
CA LEU A 201 4.47 6.43 -1.31
C LEU A 201 5.64 5.46 -1.39
N THR A 202 5.38 4.18 -1.24
CA THR A 202 6.35 3.11 -1.46
C THR A 202 5.71 1.93 -2.21
N TRP A 203 6.54 0.97 -2.61
CA TRP A 203 6.14 -0.32 -3.14
C TRP A 203 6.77 -1.40 -2.26
N ALA A 204 6.00 -2.42 -1.86
CA ALA A 204 6.52 -3.53 -1.06
C ALA A 204 6.93 -4.68 -1.98
N ALA A 205 8.18 -4.65 -2.45
CA ALA A 205 8.73 -5.70 -3.31
C ALA A 205 9.14 -6.92 -2.50
N ASN A 206 9.06 -8.11 -3.10
CA ASN A 206 9.64 -9.31 -2.51
C ASN A 206 11.18 -9.19 -2.38
N TRP A 207 11.78 -9.91 -1.45
CA TRP A 207 13.23 -9.84 -1.15
C TRP A 207 14.13 -10.14 -2.36
N ASP A 208 13.65 -10.93 -3.32
CA ASP A 208 14.34 -11.28 -4.57
C ASP A 208 13.84 -10.49 -5.78
N GLY A 209 12.87 -9.59 -5.59
CA GLY A 209 12.19 -8.84 -6.65
C GLY A 209 12.44 -7.33 -6.67
N TYR A 210 12.95 -6.75 -5.58
CA TYR A 210 13.11 -5.29 -5.45
C TYR A 210 13.98 -4.64 -6.54
N THR A 211 14.95 -5.37 -7.09
CA THR A 211 15.82 -4.88 -8.18
C THR A 211 15.11 -4.82 -9.53
N ARG A 212 13.98 -5.52 -9.71
CA ARG A 212 13.21 -5.55 -10.97
C ARG A 212 12.18 -4.44 -11.10
N VAL A 213 11.93 -3.66 -10.04
CA VAL A 213 10.95 -2.58 -10.05
C VAL A 213 11.53 -1.36 -10.78
N PRO A 214 10.98 -0.96 -11.95
CA PRO A 214 11.61 0.06 -12.80
C PRO A 214 11.21 1.50 -12.46
N PHE A 215 10.30 1.69 -11.49
CA PHE A 215 9.66 2.98 -11.17
C PHE A 215 9.96 3.48 -9.76
N TRP A 216 11.07 3.09 -9.15
CA TRP A 216 11.48 3.60 -7.83
C TRP A 216 11.61 5.12 -7.78
N ASP A 217 11.97 5.75 -8.89
CA ASP A 217 12.05 7.20 -9.04
C ASP A 217 10.70 7.90 -8.83
N ALA A 218 9.58 7.22 -9.13
CA ALA A 218 8.22 7.72 -8.93
C ALA A 218 7.70 7.51 -7.50
N LEU A 219 8.46 6.85 -6.63
CA LEU A 219 8.13 6.56 -5.23
C LEU A 219 9.07 7.33 -4.30
N ASP A 220 8.74 7.37 -3.01
CA ASP A 220 9.47 8.15 -2.00
C ASP A 220 10.40 7.27 -1.14
N ALA A 221 10.23 5.94 -1.20
CA ALA A 221 11.09 4.94 -0.57
C ALA A 221 11.10 3.62 -1.36
N VAL A 222 12.16 2.84 -1.16
CA VAL A 222 12.26 1.44 -1.60
C VAL A 222 11.72 0.54 -0.50
N GLY A 223 10.58 -0.12 -0.73
CA GLY A 223 10.02 -1.07 0.23
C GLY A 223 10.40 -2.52 -0.09
N VAL A 224 10.86 -3.26 0.91
CA VAL A 224 11.30 -4.66 0.78
C VAL A 224 10.64 -5.54 1.82
N GLN A 225 10.04 -6.64 1.37
CA GLN A 225 9.54 -7.74 2.19
C GLN A 225 10.73 -8.66 2.50
N ALA A 226 11.38 -8.47 3.65
CA ALA A 226 12.75 -8.90 3.92
C ALA A 226 12.88 -10.33 4.46
N TYR A 227 12.27 -11.30 3.76
CA TYR A 227 12.35 -12.73 4.06
C TYR A 227 13.58 -13.40 3.40
N PHE A 228 14.75 -12.80 3.56
CA PHE A 228 15.99 -13.29 2.94
C PHE A 228 16.41 -14.65 3.52
N PRO A 229 16.85 -15.62 2.70
CA PRO A 229 17.54 -16.81 3.21
C PRO A 229 18.83 -16.41 3.94
N LEU A 230 18.95 -16.77 5.22
CA LEU A 230 20.10 -16.38 6.05
C LEU A 230 21.22 -17.43 6.07
N VAL A 231 20.86 -18.70 5.93
CA VAL A 231 21.78 -19.83 5.89
C VAL A 231 21.34 -20.82 4.81
N THR A 232 22.27 -21.69 4.36
CA THR A 232 22.03 -22.69 3.32
C THR A 232 21.98 -24.12 3.87
N HIS A 233 21.94 -24.28 5.21
CA HIS A 233 21.88 -25.56 5.90
C HIS A 233 20.63 -25.62 6.79
N GLU A 234 20.26 -26.83 7.21
CA GLU A 234 19.03 -27.08 7.97
C GLU A 234 19.24 -27.09 9.50
N ASP A 235 20.49 -27.16 9.97
CA ASP A 235 20.82 -27.11 11.40
C ASP A 235 20.44 -25.76 12.02
N VAL A 236 20.20 -25.74 13.34
CA VAL A 236 19.94 -24.51 14.10
C VAL A 236 21.11 -23.54 13.90
N PRO A 237 20.88 -22.39 13.23
CA PRO A 237 21.96 -21.48 12.89
C PRO A 237 22.50 -20.79 14.13
N ARG A 238 23.81 -20.53 14.16
CA ARG A 238 24.43 -19.77 15.24
C ARG A 238 24.14 -18.28 15.08
N ALA A 239 24.14 -17.56 16.19
CA ALA A 239 23.81 -16.13 16.20
C ALA A 239 24.78 -15.29 15.35
N ASP A 240 26.05 -15.68 15.29
CA ASP A 240 27.08 -15.03 14.46
C ASP A 240 26.87 -15.28 12.96
N GLU A 241 26.41 -16.46 12.56
CA GLU A 241 26.04 -16.78 11.17
C GLU A 241 24.86 -15.90 10.70
N LEU A 242 23.82 -15.78 11.54
CA LEU A 242 22.67 -14.92 11.27
C LEU A 242 23.08 -13.44 11.17
N ALA A 243 23.91 -12.96 12.11
CA ALA A 243 24.41 -11.59 12.12
C ALA A 243 25.26 -11.28 10.89
N ALA A 244 26.13 -12.19 10.46
CA ALA A 244 26.96 -12.03 9.28
C ALA A 244 26.13 -11.98 7.99
N SER A 245 25.09 -12.81 7.88
CA SER A 245 24.18 -12.76 6.73
C SER A 245 23.38 -11.46 6.69
N TRP A 246 22.85 -11.01 7.82
CA TRP A 246 22.17 -9.71 7.89
C TRP A 246 23.09 -8.53 7.57
N ALA A 247 24.33 -8.54 8.04
CA ALA A 247 25.30 -7.50 7.70
C ALA A 247 25.51 -7.37 6.17
N ARG A 248 25.60 -8.51 5.45
CA ARG A 248 25.71 -8.52 3.99
C ARG A 248 24.44 -8.03 3.29
N ILE A 249 23.28 -8.46 3.78
CA ILE A 249 21.96 -8.04 3.24
C ILE A 249 21.80 -6.53 3.40
N ILE A 250 22.05 -5.99 4.60
CA ILE A 250 21.95 -4.56 4.87
C ILE A 250 22.90 -3.77 3.98
N ALA A 251 24.17 -4.19 3.85
CA ALA A 251 25.12 -3.52 2.95
C ALA A 251 24.64 -3.51 1.48
N THR A 252 23.97 -4.58 1.04
CA THR A 252 23.40 -4.68 -0.32
C THR A 252 22.22 -3.74 -0.49
N LEU A 253 21.33 -3.68 0.51
CA LEU A 253 20.18 -2.77 0.52
C LEU A 253 20.62 -1.30 0.58
N ASP A 254 21.61 -0.97 1.40
CA ASP A 254 22.15 0.39 1.49
C ASP A 254 22.75 0.84 0.15
N ALA A 255 23.53 -0.02 -0.51
CA ALA A 255 24.08 0.26 -1.83
C ALA A 255 22.97 0.46 -2.88
N PHE A 256 21.91 -0.36 -2.82
CA PHE A 256 20.76 -0.23 -3.71
C PHE A 256 20.00 1.08 -3.48
N GLY A 257 19.69 1.41 -2.22
CA GLY A 257 19.01 2.66 -1.85
C GLY A 257 19.80 3.90 -2.27
N ALA A 258 21.12 3.88 -2.07
CA ALA A 258 22.01 4.95 -2.53
C ALA A 258 21.98 5.11 -4.06
N ALA A 259 22.01 4.00 -4.82
CA ALA A 259 21.92 4.04 -6.27
C ALA A 259 20.55 4.52 -6.78
N ALA A 260 19.47 4.21 -6.06
CA ALA A 260 18.11 4.66 -6.37
C ALA A 260 17.81 6.10 -5.90
N ASP A 261 18.71 6.72 -5.13
CA ASP A 261 18.46 7.99 -4.41
C ASP A 261 17.18 7.94 -3.56
N ARG A 262 16.96 6.81 -2.87
CA ARG A 262 15.77 6.56 -2.05
C ARG A 262 16.13 5.81 -0.77
N PRO A 263 15.49 6.13 0.38
CA PRO A 263 15.67 5.37 1.59
C PRO A 263 15.05 3.97 1.41
N VAL A 264 15.67 2.96 2.04
CA VAL A 264 15.14 1.59 2.06
C VAL A 264 14.35 1.36 3.35
N LEU A 265 13.17 0.76 3.22
CA LEU A 265 12.31 0.35 4.31
C LEU A 265 12.05 -1.15 4.21
N LEU A 266 12.23 -1.87 5.31
CA LEU A 266 11.76 -3.24 5.41
C LEU A 266 10.25 -3.19 5.72
N THR A 267 9.42 -3.31 4.68
CA THR A 267 7.95 -3.21 4.78
C THR A 267 7.31 -4.47 5.37
N GLU A 268 8.09 -5.53 5.48
CA GLU A 268 7.80 -6.74 6.25
C GLU A 268 9.11 -7.44 6.58
N PHE A 269 9.15 -8.10 7.74
CA PHE A 269 10.28 -8.90 8.20
C PHE A 269 9.76 -9.85 9.28
N GLY A 270 10.25 -11.09 9.27
CA GLY A 270 9.94 -12.13 10.25
C GLY A 270 10.57 -13.47 9.86
N TYR A 271 10.67 -14.40 10.82
CA TYR A 271 11.08 -15.79 10.65
C TYR A 271 10.28 -16.68 11.59
#